data_AF-A0A542DK04-F1
#
_entry.id   AF-A0A542DK04-F1
#
_cell.length_a   1.000
_cell.length_b   1.000
_cell.length_c   1.000
_cell.angle_alpha   90.00
_cell.angle_beta   90.00
_cell.angle_gamma   90.00
#
_symmetry.space_group_name_H-M   'P 1'
#
loop_
_entity.id
_entity.type
_entity.pdbx_description
1 polymer ?
#
loop_
_entity_poly.entity_id
_entity_poly.type
_entity_poly.pdbx_seq_one_letter_code
_entity_poly.pdbx_strand_id
1 'polypeptide(L)'
;MSVTLLGRSSPVELVVPLATEHGQTVFQIRPGVVDAEARELYQWGYCHLLACAIHETTGWSFGSVEGTTRPAGRWRWIHMGVFTPSGAFLDVVGARPVAALSTTLAFRPDPMRVQHLSTFADFCRTVGLAVDTPLSWWHSQLGEVGTRVTRTFAEHLLAALPAAEFGEVAA
;
A
#
# COMPACT_ATOMS: atom_id res chain seq x y z
N MET A 1 -9.41 -28.20 14.09
CA MET A 1 -9.58 -28.94 12.81
C MET A 1 -9.60 -27.89 11.72
N SER A 2 -8.44 -27.57 11.13
CA SER A 2 -8.32 -26.45 10.19
C SER A 2 -8.37 -26.97 8.77
N VAL A 3 -9.39 -26.55 8.03
CA VAL A 3 -9.52 -26.83 6.60
C VAL A 3 -8.68 -25.79 5.86
N THR A 4 -7.50 -26.19 5.40
CA THR A 4 -6.69 -25.39 4.48
C THR A 4 -7.29 -25.53 3.07
N LEU A 5 -8.15 -24.60 2.68
CA LEU A 5 -8.55 -24.46 1.29
C LEU A 5 -7.37 -23.87 0.50
N LEU A 6 -6.51 -24.73 -0.05
CA LEU A 6 -5.52 -24.38 -1.08
C LEU A 6 -6.18 -24.22 -2.46
N GLY A 7 -7.37 -23.61 -2.51
CA GLY A 7 -8.03 -23.23 -3.75
C GLY A 7 -7.54 -21.85 -4.15
N ARG A 8 -6.87 -21.73 -5.31
CA ARG A 8 -6.58 -20.41 -5.89
C ARG A 8 -7.93 -19.71 -6.08
N SER A 9 -8.12 -18.57 -5.40
CA SER A 9 -9.30 -17.73 -5.59
C SER A 9 -9.45 -17.38 -7.07
N SER A 10 -10.65 -17.56 -7.62
CA SER A 10 -10.96 -17.11 -8.98
C SER A 10 -10.65 -15.62 -9.12
N PRO A 11 -10.16 -15.16 -10.28
CA PRO A 11 -10.03 -13.73 -10.54
C PRO A 11 -11.35 -13.00 -10.33
N VAL A 12 -11.26 -11.80 -9.78
CA VAL A 12 -12.37 -10.86 -9.58
C VAL A 12 -12.10 -9.65 -10.46
N GLU A 13 -13.11 -9.26 -11.25
CA GLU A 13 -13.04 -7.99 -11.97
C GLU A 13 -13.20 -6.83 -10.99
N LEU A 14 -12.23 -5.91 -11.00
CA LEU A 14 -12.26 -4.69 -10.22
C LEU A 14 -12.25 -3.49 -11.15
N VAL A 15 -13.28 -2.67 -11.08
CA VAL A 15 -13.34 -1.38 -11.76
C VAL A 15 -12.99 -0.28 -10.76
N VAL A 16 -12.04 0.57 -11.11
CA VAL A 16 -11.55 1.63 -10.25
C VAL A 16 -11.93 3.02 -10.80
N PRO A 17 -12.19 4.01 -9.93
CA PRO A 17 -12.72 5.31 -10.37
C PRO A 17 -11.72 6.20 -11.11
N LEU A 18 -10.42 5.98 -10.91
CA LEU A 18 -9.34 6.76 -11.50
C LEU A 18 -8.34 5.81 -12.14
N ALA A 19 -7.85 6.18 -13.32
CA ALA A 19 -6.85 5.38 -13.99
C ALA A 19 -5.55 5.31 -13.18
N THR A 20 -4.90 4.15 -13.19
CA THR A 20 -3.50 4.03 -12.74
C THR A 20 -2.58 4.85 -13.64
N GLU A 21 -1.31 4.93 -13.27
CA GLU A 21 -0.29 5.63 -14.06
C GLU A 21 -0.19 5.12 -15.51
N HIS A 22 -0.40 3.82 -15.75
CA HIS A 22 -0.42 3.27 -17.11
C HIS A 22 -1.80 3.33 -17.77
N GLY A 23 -2.76 4.06 -17.20
CA GLY A 23 -4.06 4.32 -17.81
C GLY A 23 -5.12 3.24 -17.58
N GLN A 24 -4.87 2.26 -16.70
CA GLN A 24 -5.80 1.14 -16.48
C GLN A 24 -6.89 1.50 -15.47
N THR A 25 -8.14 1.11 -15.77
CA THR A 25 -9.31 1.30 -14.89
C THR A 25 -10.08 0.00 -14.59
N VAL A 26 -9.71 -1.11 -15.22
CA VAL A 26 -10.36 -2.42 -15.07
C VAL A 26 -9.26 -3.46 -14.87
N PHE A 27 -9.39 -4.28 -13.83
CA PHE A 27 -8.38 -5.26 -13.42
C PHE A 27 -8.98 -6.64 -13.26
N GLN A 28 -8.20 -7.68 -13.56
CA GLN A 28 -8.53 -9.07 -13.26
C GLN A 28 -7.71 -9.53 -12.06
N ILE A 29 -8.17 -9.18 -10.86
CA ILE A 29 -7.41 -9.37 -9.63
C ILE A 29 -7.62 -10.77 -9.06
N ARG A 30 -6.53 -11.46 -8.77
CA ARG A 30 -6.54 -12.68 -7.94
C ARG A 30 -6.21 -12.29 -6.49
N PRO A 31 -7.19 -12.33 -5.56
CA PRO A 31 -6.96 -11.92 -4.18
C PRO A 31 -5.81 -12.71 -3.54
N GLY A 32 -4.83 -11.98 -2.97
CA GLY A 32 -3.66 -12.58 -2.32
C GLY A 32 -2.59 -13.11 -3.28
N VAL A 33 -2.63 -12.78 -4.57
CA VAL A 33 -1.57 -13.11 -5.54
C VAL A 33 -0.95 -11.82 -6.06
N VAL A 34 0.32 -11.59 -5.73
CA VAL A 34 1.08 -10.43 -6.24
C VAL A 34 1.60 -10.71 -7.65
N ASP A 35 0.74 -10.50 -8.64
CA ASP A 35 1.08 -10.57 -10.07
C ASP A 35 1.14 -9.18 -10.72
N ALA A 36 1.17 -9.11 -12.06
CA ALA A 36 1.25 -7.85 -12.79
C ALA A 36 0.03 -6.94 -12.55
N GLU A 37 -1.17 -7.51 -12.42
CA GLU A 37 -2.41 -6.76 -12.17
C GLU A 37 -2.41 -6.17 -10.75
N ALA A 38 -2.01 -6.97 -9.76
CA ALA A 38 -1.87 -6.48 -8.37
C ALA A 38 -0.81 -5.38 -8.25
N ARG A 39 0.31 -5.52 -8.97
CA ARG A 39 1.35 -4.48 -9.03
C ARG A 39 0.82 -3.23 -9.72
N GLU A 40 0.13 -3.36 -10.85
CA GLU A 40 -0.47 -2.20 -11.50
C GLU A 40 -1.41 -1.45 -10.56
N LEU A 41 -2.33 -2.16 -9.92
CA LEU A 41 -3.29 -1.57 -9.00
C LEU A 41 -2.60 -0.88 -7.81
N TYR A 42 -1.72 -1.57 -7.10
CA TYR A 42 -1.19 -1.09 -5.80
C TYR A 42 0.19 -0.44 -5.84
N GLN A 43 0.94 -0.54 -6.94
CA GLN A 43 2.20 0.19 -7.10
C GLN A 43 2.01 1.47 -7.92
N TRP A 44 0.97 1.53 -8.76
CA TRP A 44 0.82 2.58 -9.77
C TRP A 44 -0.48 3.38 -9.71
N GLY A 45 -1.36 3.13 -8.73
CA GLY A 45 -2.55 4.00 -8.54
C GLY A 45 -3.10 4.03 -7.12
N TYR A 46 -3.29 2.86 -6.51
CA TYR A 46 -4.06 2.69 -5.26
C TYR A 46 -3.20 2.22 -4.08
N CYS A 47 -1.89 2.50 -4.11
CA CYS A 47 -0.93 2.14 -3.04
C CYS A 47 -1.38 2.60 -1.65
N HIS A 48 -1.98 3.78 -1.56
CA HIS A 48 -2.44 4.39 -0.32
C HIS A 48 -3.61 3.62 0.31
N LEU A 49 -4.47 2.96 -0.47
CA LEU A 49 -5.55 2.13 0.06
C LEU A 49 -5.01 0.84 0.68
N LEU A 50 -4.01 0.21 0.03
CA LEU A 50 -3.33 -0.94 0.60
C LEU A 50 -2.59 -0.57 1.89
N ALA A 51 -1.90 0.57 1.91
CA ALA A 51 -1.28 1.08 3.13
C ALA A 51 -2.31 1.29 4.26
N CYS A 52 -3.49 1.84 3.95
CA CYS A 52 -4.58 1.97 4.93
C CYS A 52 -5.07 0.63 5.46
N ALA A 53 -5.23 -0.38 4.60
CA ALA A 53 -5.65 -1.72 5.03
C ALA A 53 -4.61 -2.38 5.95
N ILE A 54 -3.32 -2.21 5.66
CA ILE A 54 -2.25 -2.74 6.53
C ILE A 54 -2.22 -1.96 7.86
N HIS A 55 -2.31 -0.63 7.82
CA HIS A 55 -2.36 0.21 9.02
C HIS A 55 -3.57 -0.12 9.90
N GLU A 56 -4.76 -0.27 9.32
CA GLU A 56 -5.99 -0.65 10.05
C GLU A 56 -5.82 -2.00 10.78
N THR A 57 -5.05 -2.92 10.20
CA THR A 57 -4.81 -4.26 10.76
C THR A 57 -3.74 -4.26 11.85
N THR A 58 -2.74 -3.39 11.76
CA THR A 58 -1.50 -3.50 12.54
C THR A 58 -1.21 -2.31 13.46
N GLY A 59 -1.82 -1.15 13.19
CA GLY A 59 -1.47 0.13 13.80
C GLY A 59 -0.12 0.69 13.35
N TRP A 60 0.58 0.05 12.41
CA TRP A 60 1.91 0.47 11.94
C TRP A 60 1.87 1.83 11.25
N SER A 61 2.90 2.65 11.47
CA SER A 61 2.95 3.99 10.89
C SER A 61 3.03 3.97 9.37
N PHE A 62 2.48 5.01 8.73
CA PHE A 62 2.56 5.13 7.29
C PHE A 62 3.95 5.61 6.87
N GLY A 63 4.36 5.18 5.69
CA GLY A 63 5.51 5.72 4.98
C GLY A 63 5.09 6.32 3.65
N SER A 64 5.49 7.57 3.41
CA SER A 64 5.35 8.22 2.10
C SER A 64 6.69 8.23 1.38
N VAL A 65 6.69 7.78 0.13
CA VAL A 65 7.81 8.05 -0.77
C VAL A 65 7.45 9.28 -1.59
N GLU A 66 8.33 10.26 -1.58
CA GLU A 66 8.16 11.51 -2.30
C GLU A 66 9.25 11.69 -3.35
N GLY A 67 8.89 12.30 -4.48
CA GLY A 67 9.81 12.70 -5.54
C GLY A 67 9.57 14.16 -5.95
N THR A 68 10.55 14.76 -6.61
CA THR A 68 10.40 16.13 -7.13
C THR A 68 9.69 16.13 -8.49
N THR A 69 8.62 16.89 -8.63
CA THR A 69 8.00 17.12 -9.95
C THR A 69 8.78 18.14 -10.77
N ARG A 70 8.75 18.02 -12.10
CA ARG A 70 9.25 19.06 -13.02
C ARG A 70 8.16 20.10 -13.33
N PRO A 71 8.50 21.41 -13.43
CA PRO A 71 9.80 22.01 -13.13
C PRO A 71 10.15 21.92 -11.64
N ALA A 72 11.44 21.76 -11.37
CA ALA A 72 11.98 21.41 -10.05
C ALA A 72 11.52 22.40 -8.96
N GLY A 73 11.13 21.87 -7.79
CA GLY A 73 10.89 22.69 -6.60
C GLY A 73 9.71 22.26 -5.73
N ARG A 74 8.89 21.28 -6.17
CA ARG A 74 7.81 20.73 -5.34
C ARG A 74 7.98 19.24 -5.14
N TRP A 75 8.05 18.85 -3.87
CA TRP A 75 7.93 17.46 -3.45
C TRP A 75 6.48 17.04 -3.55
N ARG A 76 6.24 15.86 -4.12
CA ARG A 76 4.94 15.20 -4.10
C ARG A 76 5.14 13.74 -3.74
N TRP A 77 4.20 13.19 -3.01
CA TRP A 77 4.17 11.75 -2.82
C TRP A 77 3.96 11.05 -4.17
N ILE A 78 4.64 9.92 -4.32
CA ILE A 78 4.61 9.08 -5.53
C ILE A 78 4.30 7.62 -5.17
N HIS A 79 4.40 7.25 -3.89
CA HIS A 79 4.06 5.93 -3.40
C HIS A 79 3.77 5.96 -1.89
N MET A 80 3.01 4.98 -1.42
CA MET A 80 2.66 4.81 0.00
C MET A 80 2.85 3.35 0.43
N GLY A 81 3.24 3.18 1.68
CA GLY A 81 3.34 1.91 2.37
C GLY A 81 3.23 2.12 3.88
N VAL A 82 3.65 1.12 4.65
CA VAL A 82 3.77 1.23 6.11
C VAL A 82 5.17 0.85 6.56
N PHE A 83 5.57 1.32 7.74
CA PHE A 83 6.80 0.89 8.39
C PHE A 83 6.51 -0.27 9.34
N THR A 84 7.22 -1.39 9.15
CA THR A 84 7.21 -2.48 10.12
C THR A 84 7.92 -2.02 11.42
N PRO A 85 7.66 -2.67 12.57
CA PRO A 85 8.39 -2.48 13.80
C PRO A 85 9.92 -2.55 13.68
N SER A 86 10.45 -3.34 12.74
CA SER A 86 11.90 -3.43 12.48
C SER A 86 12.46 -2.24 11.69
N GLY A 87 11.58 -1.37 11.15
CA GLY A 87 11.92 -0.23 10.30
C GLY A 87 11.91 -0.53 8.80
N ALA A 88 11.48 -1.71 8.37
CA ALA A 88 11.32 -2.03 6.95
C ALA A 88 10.09 -1.31 6.36
N PHE A 89 10.16 -0.92 5.09
CA PHE A 89 9.04 -0.36 4.35
C PHE A 89 8.27 -1.50 3.66
N LEU A 90 7.00 -1.66 3.99
CA LEU A 90 6.10 -2.66 3.44
C LEU A 90 5.08 -2.04 2.48
N ASP A 91 5.02 -2.58 1.27
CA ASP A 91 4.00 -2.32 0.25
C ASP A 91 3.67 -3.60 -0.53
N VAL A 92 3.03 -3.47 -1.70
CA VAL A 92 2.66 -4.62 -2.56
C VAL A 92 3.85 -5.50 -2.98
N VAL A 93 5.07 -4.98 -3.01
CA VAL A 93 6.29 -5.73 -3.38
C VAL A 93 6.90 -6.47 -2.17
N GLY A 94 6.35 -6.27 -0.97
CA GLY A 94 6.83 -6.85 0.28
C GLY A 94 7.74 -5.92 1.08
N ALA A 95 8.11 -6.37 2.29
CA ALA A 95 8.94 -5.60 3.20
C ALA A 95 10.38 -5.50 2.69
N ARG A 96 10.95 -4.29 2.74
CA ARG A 96 12.35 -4.05 2.36
C ARG A 96 12.96 -2.86 3.10
N PRO A 97 14.28 -2.81 3.28
CA PRO A 97 14.95 -1.64 3.83
C PRO A 97 14.67 -0.39 2.97
N VAL A 98 14.55 0.78 3.62
CA VAL A 98 14.30 2.06 2.94
C VAL A 98 15.33 2.34 1.84
N ALA A 99 16.60 1.99 2.07
CA ALA A 99 17.68 2.18 1.12
C ALA A 99 17.48 1.40 -0.20
N ALA A 100 16.67 0.34 -0.20
CA ALA A 100 16.37 -0.45 -1.40
C ALA A 100 15.22 0.14 -2.24
N LEU A 101 14.49 1.14 -1.73
CA LEU A 101 13.33 1.72 -2.43
C LEU A 101 13.70 2.47 -3.71
N SER A 102 14.88 3.12 -3.73
CA SER A 102 15.38 3.83 -4.91
C SER A 102 15.56 2.89 -6.10
N THR A 103 16.04 1.66 -5.88
CA THR A 103 16.16 0.65 -6.94
C THR A 103 14.79 0.19 -7.45
N THR A 104 13.83 -0.04 -6.55
CA THR A 104 12.48 -0.51 -6.93
C THR A 104 11.66 0.57 -7.65
N LEU A 105 11.94 1.83 -7.36
CA LEU A 105 11.25 2.99 -7.91
C LEU A 105 12.14 3.79 -8.88
N ALA A 106 13.17 3.16 -9.46
CA ALA A 106 14.17 3.84 -10.29
C ALA A 106 13.60 4.53 -11.54
N PHE A 107 12.36 4.20 -11.94
CA PHE A 107 11.63 4.89 -13.01
C PHE A 107 11.00 6.23 -12.56
N ARG A 108 11.06 6.57 -11.27
CA ARG A 108 10.48 7.78 -10.66
C ARG A 108 11.49 8.94 -10.66
N PRO A 109 11.01 10.18 -10.41
CA PRO A 109 11.88 11.36 -10.38
C PRO A 109 12.95 11.30 -9.27
N ASP A 110 14.18 11.67 -9.62
CA ASP A 110 15.30 11.92 -8.71
C ASP A 110 15.43 13.44 -8.46
N PRO A 111 15.58 13.93 -7.21
CA PRO A 111 15.73 13.18 -5.95
C PRO A 111 14.45 12.58 -5.39
N MET A 112 14.61 11.46 -4.67
CA MET A 112 13.58 10.77 -3.87
C MET A 112 13.88 10.89 -2.37
N ARG A 113 12.83 10.95 -1.54
CA ARG A 113 12.94 10.85 -0.08
C ARG A 113 11.80 10.01 0.49
N VAL A 114 12.01 9.46 1.68
CA VAL A 114 10.97 8.74 2.42
C VAL A 114 10.63 9.51 3.69
N GLN A 115 9.34 9.73 3.92
CA GLN A 115 8.80 10.41 5.09
C GLN A 115 8.05 9.40 5.96
N HIS A 116 8.29 9.47 7.26
CA HIS A 116 7.52 8.76 8.26
C HIS A 116 6.32 9.61 8.67
N LEU A 117 5.11 9.08 8.55
CA LEU A 117 3.88 9.77 8.90
C LEU A 117 3.35 9.18 10.20
N SER A 118 3.54 9.92 11.29
CA SER A 118 3.29 9.43 12.65
C SER A 118 1.80 9.31 12.99
N THR A 119 0.93 9.98 12.24
CA THR A 119 -0.52 9.97 12.47
C THR A 119 -1.31 9.81 11.18
N PHE A 120 -2.57 9.35 11.27
CA PHE A 120 -3.47 9.34 10.11
C PHE A 120 -3.75 10.76 9.58
N ALA A 121 -3.71 11.79 10.44
CA ALA A 121 -3.81 13.17 10.00
C ALA A 121 -2.62 13.60 9.10
N ASP A 122 -1.40 13.11 9.38
CA ASP A 122 -0.23 13.33 8.52
C ASP A 122 -0.39 12.61 7.17
N PHE A 123 -0.93 11.40 7.17
CA PHE A 123 -1.34 10.69 5.96
C PHE A 123 -2.34 11.52 5.14
N CYS A 124 -3.45 11.96 5.75
CA CYS A 124 -4.47 12.77 5.08
C CYS A 124 -3.88 14.03 4.44
N ARG A 125 -3.04 14.79 5.16
CA ARG A 125 -2.35 15.97 4.59
C ARG A 125 -1.50 15.60 3.38
N THR A 126 -0.80 14.48 3.45
CA THR A 126 0.10 14.03 2.38
C THR A 126 -0.69 13.65 1.12
N VAL A 127 -1.79 12.91 1.25
CA VAL A 127 -2.63 12.50 0.10
C VAL A 127 -3.65 13.55 -0.35
N GLY A 128 -3.70 14.72 0.31
CA GLY A 128 -4.61 15.82 -0.04
C GLY A 128 -6.05 15.64 0.45
N LEU A 129 -6.27 14.84 1.49
CA LEU A 129 -7.54 14.69 2.18
C LEU A 129 -7.68 15.70 3.33
N ALA A 130 -8.91 15.92 3.79
CA ALA A 130 -9.17 16.69 4.99
C ALA A 130 -8.57 15.99 6.23
N VAL A 131 -8.00 16.75 7.17
CA VAL A 131 -7.26 16.20 8.32
C VAL A 131 -8.14 15.41 9.30
N ASP A 132 -9.44 15.67 9.28
CA ASP A 132 -10.49 15.02 10.07
C ASP A 132 -11.19 13.88 9.31
N THR A 133 -10.71 13.53 8.11
CA THR A 133 -11.17 12.34 7.39
C THR A 133 -11.01 11.11 8.29
N PRO A 134 -12.05 10.30 8.49
CA PRO A 134 -11.94 9.07 9.28
C PRO A 134 -11.18 8.00 8.49
N LEU A 135 -10.46 7.11 9.19
CA LEU A 135 -9.76 5.99 8.54
C LEU A 135 -10.71 5.17 7.66
N SER A 136 -11.96 4.93 8.09
CA SER A 136 -12.97 4.20 7.32
C SER A 136 -13.32 4.79 5.95
N TRP A 137 -12.87 6.01 5.62
CA TRP A 137 -12.99 6.60 4.28
C TRP A 137 -12.49 5.65 3.18
N TRP A 138 -11.39 4.93 3.44
CA TRP A 138 -10.80 4.06 2.41
C TRP A 138 -11.74 2.90 2.01
N HIS A 139 -12.64 2.45 2.90
CA HIS A 139 -13.63 1.39 2.61
C HIS A 139 -14.59 1.75 1.48
N SER A 140 -14.78 3.04 1.23
CA SER A 140 -15.70 3.54 0.20
C SER A 140 -15.05 3.71 -1.18
N GLN A 141 -13.72 3.67 -1.28
CA GLN A 141 -13.01 4.08 -2.50
C GLN A 141 -13.14 3.08 -3.66
N LEU A 142 -13.26 1.79 -3.35
CA LEU A 142 -13.36 0.71 -4.34
C LEU A 142 -14.62 -0.15 -4.17
N GLY A 143 -15.60 0.33 -3.40
CA GLY A 143 -16.78 -0.45 -3.01
C GLY A 143 -16.45 -1.68 -2.14
N GLU A 144 -17.47 -2.48 -1.85
CA GLU A 144 -17.34 -3.64 -0.95
C GLU A 144 -16.35 -4.69 -1.46
N VAL A 145 -16.42 -4.99 -2.77
CA VAL A 145 -15.54 -5.98 -3.41
C VAL A 145 -14.09 -5.52 -3.37
N GLY A 146 -13.79 -4.28 -3.77
CA GLY A 146 -12.42 -3.76 -3.74
C GLY A 146 -11.85 -3.62 -2.34
N THR A 147 -12.69 -3.28 -1.35
CA THR A 147 -12.30 -3.28 0.07
C THR A 147 -11.90 -4.68 0.53
N ARG A 148 -12.70 -5.70 0.21
CA ARG A 148 -12.40 -7.10 0.56
C ARG A 148 -11.13 -7.60 -0.12
N VAL A 149 -10.94 -7.28 -1.40
CA VAL A 149 -9.71 -7.60 -2.15
C VAL A 149 -8.50 -6.96 -1.47
N THR A 150 -8.59 -5.67 -1.13
CA THR A 150 -7.48 -4.93 -0.50
C THR A 150 -7.12 -5.49 0.88
N ARG A 151 -8.11 -5.88 1.69
CA ARG A 151 -7.85 -6.59 2.97
C ARG A 151 -7.16 -7.93 2.74
N THR A 152 -7.61 -8.70 1.75
CA THR A 152 -7.01 -10.00 1.43
C THR A 152 -5.53 -9.84 1.03
N PHE A 153 -5.17 -8.78 0.31
CA PHE A 153 -3.77 -8.47 0.00
C PHE A 153 -2.98 -8.05 1.24
N ALA A 154 -3.54 -7.21 2.11
CA ALA A 154 -2.89 -6.83 3.36
C ALA A 154 -2.60 -8.07 4.23
N GLU A 155 -3.60 -8.94 4.42
CA GLU A 155 -3.46 -10.21 5.15
C GLU A 155 -2.40 -11.12 4.52
N HIS A 156 -2.41 -11.27 3.19
CA HIS A 156 -1.42 -12.07 2.47
C HIS A 156 0.01 -11.54 2.68
N LEU A 157 0.21 -10.22 2.55
CA LEU A 157 1.50 -9.58 2.76
C LEU A 157 2.00 -9.76 4.19
N LEU A 158 1.12 -9.58 5.17
CA LEU A 158 1.43 -9.77 6.59
C LEU A 158 1.79 -11.22 6.90
N ALA A 159 1.03 -12.18 6.36
CA ALA A 159 1.31 -13.61 6.54
C ALA A 159 2.63 -14.06 5.90
N ALA A 160 3.15 -13.32 4.92
CA ALA A 160 4.43 -13.59 4.27
C ALA A 160 5.64 -12.97 5.00
N LEU A 161 5.43 -12.12 6.02
CA LEU A 161 6.53 -11.49 6.75
C LEU A 161 7.23 -12.50 7.67
N PRO A 162 8.57 -12.38 7.83
CA PRO A 162 9.26 -13.12 8.87
C PRO A 162 8.80 -12.63 10.26
N ALA A 163 8.80 -13.53 11.23
CA ALA A 163 8.34 -13.24 12.60
C ALA A 163 9.04 -12.03 13.24
N ALA A 164 10.30 -11.77 12.86
CA ALA A 164 11.08 -10.62 13.31
C ALA A 164 10.44 -9.26 13.00
N GLU A 165 9.55 -9.19 12.00
CA GLU A 165 8.89 -7.93 11.62
C GLU A 165 7.78 -7.51 12.58
N PHE A 166 7.29 -8.40 13.43
CA PHE A 166 6.19 -8.08 14.36
C PHE A 166 6.68 -7.49 15.69
N GLY A 167 8.00 -7.48 15.94
CA GLY A 167 8.59 -7.09 17.21
C GLY A 167 8.29 -8.08 18.35
N GLU A 168 9.02 -7.96 19.46
CA GLU A 168 8.56 -8.54 20.72
C GLU A 168 7.40 -7.67 21.22
N VAL A 169 6.20 -8.24 21.29
CA VAL A 169 5.13 -7.64 22.08
C VAL A 169 5.63 -7.68 23.51
N ALA A 170 6.11 -6.55 24.04
CA ALA A 170 6.39 -6.43 25.46
C ALA A 170 5.08 -6.75 26.19
N ALA A 171 5.04 -7.94 26.81
CA ALA A 171 3.90 -8.45 27.55
C ALA A 171 3.62 -7.61 28.81
#